data_AF-A0A5D2B4U4-F1
#
_entry.id   AF-A0A5D2B4U4-F1
#
_cell.length_a   1.000
_cell.length_b   1.000
_cell.length_c   1.000
_cell.angle_alpha   90.00
_cell.angle_beta   90.00
_cell.angle_gamma   90.00
#
_symmetry.space_group_name_H-M   'P 1'
#
loop_
_entity.id
_entity.type
_entity.pdbx_description
1 polymer ?
#
loop_
_entity_poly.entity_id
_entity_poly.type
_entity_poly.pdbx_seq_one_letter_code
_entity_poly.pdbx_strand_id
1 'polypeptide(L)'
;MKAFKVVQNVLQGSKYCDINLNGALHFNAMLYHCTSDSDKEVLPHEWYEKAFPKLARLAHLLKDVDSVDGRLVNANDNSIIISDRIEHRMNAFKSLVRVFIGSPSVQQMLKKKISSFDCFGKPSEREPMIVNSLTLVSNVLNVTAQQRKLVRLTICPQVTQHSIWMGALEKILNELKLEIDLLNFQFPSKGTKMGKQIVYSCLKFLDESAVSYDFDSASWIRLSPAKVVDSPRKWEDVLEMFTDLINCLKSEKDWLCHLKTIEVMKEGVSQIRDVLVDNSIGYKDSRHQESLVQRKLSKTLGHSSRCLFTLLLYYLYGQVRDLEVDLCGAMYGNGIENRLTLCMGRVLTSNEEKMVWSGVKQLDRALGLFKFVWETAGMKGNLELQGHLWFVGPEERFFTYRGNAFFLHGISLGPKIISSKAL
;
A
#
# COMPACT_ATOMS: atom_id res chain seq x y z
N MET A 1 27.78 -5.57 -5.50
CA MET A 1 28.35 -4.31 -4.98
C MET A 1 28.10 -3.18 -5.98
N LYS A 2 27.00 -2.43 -5.84
CA LYS A 2 26.76 -1.18 -6.57
C LYS A 2 26.35 -0.15 -5.52
N ALA A 3 27.22 0.84 -5.33
CA ALA A 3 27.10 1.88 -4.31
C ALA A 3 25.86 2.74 -4.56
N PHE A 4 25.03 2.90 -3.53
CA PHE A 4 23.93 3.86 -3.52
C PHE A 4 24.52 5.27 -3.36
N LYS A 5 24.23 6.12 -4.34
CA LYS A 5 24.58 7.54 -4.35
C LYS A 5 23.57 8.28 -3.47
N VAL A 6 23.91 8.47 -2.20
CA VAL A 6 23.23 9.41 -1.30
C VAL A 6 24.06 10.69 -1.30
N VAL A 7 23.67 11.72 -2.07
CA VAL A 7 24.16 13.11 -1.89
C VAL A 7 23.08 14.10 -2.30
N GLN A 8 22.86 15.08 -1.42
CA GLN A 8 22.17 16.37 -1.59
C GLN A 8 22.42 17.06 -2.94
N ASN A 9 21.49 17.93 -3.36
CA ASN A 9 21.78 19.31 -3.75
C ASN A 9 20.49 20.02 -4.20
N VAL A 10 19.88 20.82 -3.30
CA VAL A 10 19.47 22.22 -3.56
C VAL A 10 19.39 22.95 -2.23
N LEU A 11 20.54 23.29 -1.62
CA LEU A 11 20.65 24.40 -0.67
C LEU A 11 22.06 24.98 -0.78
N GLN A 12 22.29 25.77 -1.83
CA GLN A 12 23.12 26.99 -1.86
C GLN A 12 23.29 27.39 -3.33
N GLY A 13 22.62 28.47 -3.75
CA GLY A 13 22.75 29.01 -5.10
C GLY A 13 21.46 29.23 -5.88
N SER A 14 20.31 29.39 -5.23
CA SER A 14 19.19 30.11 -5.84
C SER A 14 18.48 30.87 -4.75
N LYS A 15 18.34 32.18 -4.96
CA LYS A 15 17.66 33.16 -4.12
C LYS A 15 16.54 32.52 -3.29
N TYR A 16 16.53 32.85 -1.99
CA TYR A 16 15.31 32.92 -1.21
C TYR A 16 14.19 33.47 -2.11
N CYS A 17 13.34 32.59 -2.63
CA CYS A 17 12.00 32.97 -3.00
C CYS A 17 11.20 32.84 -1.70
N ASP A 18 11.43 33.78 -0.80
CA ASP A 18 10.33 34.35 -0.03
C ASP A 18 9.36 34.91 -1.06
N ILE A 19 8.52 34.02 -1.61
CA ILE A 19 7.21 34.46 -2.04
C ILE A 19 6.47 34.67 -0.73
N ASN A 20 6.71 35.84 -0.13
CA ASN A 20 5.80 36.53 0.76
C ASN A 20 4.51 36.78 -0.05
N LEU A 21 3.73 35.72 -0.27
CA LEU A 21 2.31 35.85 -0.46
C LEU A 21 1.72 35.87 0.95
N ASN A 22 1.77 37.08 1.53
CA ASN A 22 0.87 37.49 2.59
C ASN A 22 -0.54 37.08 2.18
N GLY A 23 -1.07 36.13 2.92
CA GLY A 23 -2.30 35.44 2.60
C GLY A 23 -2.28 34.12 3.31
N ALA A 24 -2.45 34.16 4.63
CA ALA A 24 -2.89 33.02 5.41
C ALA A 24 -4.22 32.53 4.82
N LEU A 25 -4.13 31.72 3.76
CA LEU A 25 -5.25 30.93 3.27
C LEU A 25 -5.41 29.82 4.30
N HIS A 26 -6.16 30.13 5.35
CA HIS A 26 -6.88 29.15 6.14
C HIS A 26 -7.75 28.35 5.16
N PHE A 27 -7.15 27.31 4.57
CA PHE A 27 -7.93 26.23 3.98
C PHE A 27 -8.61 25.55 5.17
N ASN A 28 -9.80 26.03 5.53
CA ASN A 28 -10.70 25.26 6.35
C ASN A 28 -10.78 23.87 5.71
N ALA A 29 -10.32 22.87 6.45
CA ALA A 29 -10.44 21.47 6.11
C ALA A 29 -11.92 21.09 6.16
N MET A 30 -12.72 21.59 5.21
CA MET A 30 -13.92 20.86 4.81
C MET A 30 -13.40 19.64 4.08
N LEU A 31 -13.16 18.59 4.86
CA LEU A 31 -13.28 17.25 4.35
C LEU A 31 -14.69 17.17 3.76
N TYR A 32 -14.79 17.16 2.43
CA TYR A 32 -16.04 16.93 1.71
C TYR A 32 -16.42 15.45 1.85
N HIS A 33 -16.62 14.99 3.08
CA HIS A 33 -17.18 13.67 3.41
C HIS A 33 -18.66 13.87 3.68
N CYS A 34 -19.52 13.47 2.74
CA CYS A 34 -20.94 13.31 2.99
C CYS A 34 -21.16 11.88 3.48
N THR A 35 -21.24 11.69 4.80
CA THR A 35 -21.64 10.44 5.46
C THR A 35 -23.16 10.33 5.55
N SER A 36 -23.87 10.51 4.44
CA SER A 36 -25.31 10.24 4.38
C SER A 36 -25.60 9.35 3.17
N ASP A 37 -26.26 8.23 3.42
CA ASP A 37 -26.91 7.35 2.43
C ASP A 37 -28.07 8.08 1.74
N SER A 38 -27.81 9.26 1.16
CA SER A 38 -28.73 9.96 0.28
C SER A 38 -28.29 9.69 -1.15
N ASP A 39 -29.11 8.91 -1.87
CA ASP A 39 -28.85 8.43 -3.23
C ASP A 39 -28.68 9.53 -4.30
N LYS A 40 -28.78 10.83 -3.94
CA LYS A 40 -28.61 11.95 -4.87
C LYS A 40 -28.16 13.23 -4.15
N GLU A 41 -26.86 13.49 -4.10
CA GLU A 41 -26.34 14.86 -3.92
C GLU A 41 -25.45 15.24 -5.09
N VAL A 42 -26.08 15.36 -6.26
CA VAL A 42 -25.50 16.11 -7.37
C VAL A 42 -25.47 17.57 -6.95
N LEU A 43 -24.27 18.13 -6.80
CA LEU A 43 -24.11 19.54 -6.46
C LEU A 43 -24.55 20.44 -7.63
N PRO A 44 -25.01 21.68 -7.37
CA PRO A 44 -25.33 22.62 -8.43
C PRO A 44 -24.11 22.91 -9.32
N HIS A 45 -24.32 23.16 -10.62
CA HIS A 45 -23.23 23.46 -11.57
C HIS A 45 -22.32 24.61 -11.10
N GLU A 46 -22.91 25.65 -10.51
CA GLU A 46 -22.20 26.82 -9.97
C GLU A 46 -21.17 26.45 -8.88
N TRP A 47 -21.41 25.37 -8.13
CA TRP A 47 -20.45 24.88 -7.15
C TRP A 47 -19.21 24.33 -7.86
N TYR A 48 -19.40 23.52 -8.92
CA TYR A 48 -18.30 22.97 -9.71
C TYR A 48 -17.49 24.07 -10.39
N GLU A 49 -18.14 25.11 -10.94
CA GLU A 49 -17.48 26.28 -11.52
C GLU A 49 -16.58 26.99 -10.49
N LYS A 50 -17.06 27.16 -9.25
CA LYS A 50 -16.28 27.80 -8.17
C LYS A 50 -15.19 26.89 -7.59
N ALA A 51 -15.38 25.58 -7.60
CA ALA A 51 -14.46 24.60 -7.04
C ALA A 51 -13.33 24.22 -8.02
N PHE A 52 -13.58 24.22 -9.33
CA PHE A 52 -12.62 23.77 -10.33
C PHE A 52 -11.30 24.56 -10.35
N PRO A 53 -11.29 25.90 -10.22
CA PRO A 53 -10.04 26.66 -10.11
C PRO A 53 -9.19 26.25 -8.90
N LYS A 54 -9.82 25.87 -7.77
CA LYS A 54 -9.13 25.37 -6.59
C LYS A 54 -8.51 24.00 -6.86
N LEU A 55 -9.26 23.11 -7.52
CA LEU A 55 -8.79 21.79 -7.94
C LEU A 55 -7.58 21.90 -8.90
N ALA A 56 -7.68 22.74 -9.93
CA ALA A 56 -6.60 22.97 -10.89
C ALA A 56 -5.35 23.57 -10.22
N ARG A 57 -5.52 24.50 -9.27
CA ARG A 57 -4.41 25.04 -8.48
C ARG A 57 -3.73 23.96 -7.64
N LEU A 58 -4.49 23.06 -7.02
CA LEU A 58 -3.93 21.95 -6.25
C LEU A 58 -3.18 20.96 -7.14
N ALA A 59 -3.74 20.60 -8.30
CA ALA A 59 -3.05 19.76 -9.29
C ALA A 59 -1.69 20.37 -9.69
N HIS A 60 -1.66 21.67 -9.98
CA HIS A 60 -0.43 22.38 -10.33
C HIS A 60 0.60 22.38 -9.19
N LEU A 61 0.16 22.64 -7.95
CA LEU A 61 1.04 22.65 -6.77
C LEU A 61 1.59 21.26 -6.41
N LEU A 62 0.92 20.19 -6.84
CA LEU A 62 1.26 18.80 -6.54
C LEU A 62 1.81 18.04 -7.75
N LYS A 63 2.11 18.74 -8.86
CA LYS A 63 2.43 18.13 -10.16
C LYS A 63 3.53 17.06 -10.08
N ASP A 64 4.54 17.29 -9.24
CA ASP A 64 5.68 16.39 -9.04
C ASP A 64 5.56 15.51 -7.78
N VAL A 65 4.37 15.43 -7.17
CA VAL A 65 4.12 14.68 -5.93
C VAL A 65 3.21 13.49 -6.23
N ASP A 66 3.71 12.27 -6.01
CA ASP A 66 2.92 11.02 -6.06
C ASP A 66 2.66 10.51 -4.63
N SER A 67 1.60 9.72 -4.47
CA SER A 67 1.20 9.09 -3.21
C SER A 67 1.30 7.58 -3.39
N VAL A 68 2.41 6.98 -2.95
CA VAL A 68 2.73 5.57 -3.19
C VAL A 68 2.63 4.76 -1.90
N ASP A 69 1.66 3.83 -1.85
CA ASP A 69 1.43 2.90 -0.74
C ASP A 69 1.50 3.60 0.65
N GLY A 70 0.75 4.71 0.83
CA GLY A 70 0.70 5.47 2.08
C GLY A 70 1.85 6.47 2.32
N ARG A 71 2.70 6.75 1.33
CA ARG A 71 3.76 7.77 1.42
C ARG A 71 3.71 8.77 0.28
N LEU A 72 4.06 10.02 0.58
CA LEU A 72 4.32 11.01 -0.45
C LEU A 72 5.74 10.88 -0.97
N VAL A 73 5.90 10.91 -2.29
CA VAL A 73 7.19 10.85 -2.96
C VAL A 73 7.27 11.86 -4.09
N ASN A 74 8.48 12.32 -4.39
CA ASN A 74 8.73 13.10 -5.59
C ASN A 74 8.67 12.17 -6.82
N ALA A 75 7.84 12.49 -7.80
CA ALA A 75 7.62 11.68 -8.99
C ALA A 75 8.87 11.54 -9.89
N ASN A 76 9.84 12.44 -9.76
CA ASN A 76 11.03 12.45 -10.62
C ASN A 76 12.12 11.51 -10.13
N ASP A 77 12.38 11.48 -8.82
CA ASP A 77 13.49 10.75 -8.20
C ASP A 77 13.06 9.74 -7.11
N ASN A 78 11.76 9.64 -6.82
CA ASN A 78 11.16 8.80 -5.76
C ASN A 78 11.64 9.11 -4.34
N SER A 79 12.20 10.30 -4.10
CA SER A 79 12.55 10.75 -2.74
C SER A 79 11.31 10.91 -1.87
N ILE A 80 11.41 10.53 -0.60
CA ILE A 80 10.30 10.62 0.36
C ILE A 80 10.06 12.08 0.73
N ILE A 81 8.80 12.52 0.67
CA ILE A 81 8.37 13.86 1.06
C ILE A 81 7.72 13.77 2.44
N ILE A 82 8.31 14.48 3.40
CA ILE A 82 7.81 14.59 4.78
C ILE A 82 7.33 16.04 4.97
N SER A 83 6.02 16.27 4.84
CA SER A 83 5.44 17.61 5.04
C SER A 83 3.91 17.53 5.23
N ASP A 84 3.45 17.87 6.43
CA ASP A 84 2.01 17.98 6.76
C ASP A 84 1.27 18.89 5.78
N ARG A 85 1.93 19.97 5.34
CA ARG A 85 1.36 20.92 4.39
C ARG A 85 1.09 20.27 3.02
N ILE A 86 2.00 19.44 2.53
CA ILE A 86 1.82 18.74 1.26
C ILE A 86 0.80 17.61 1.42
N GLU A 87 0.81 16.91 2.56
CA GLU A 87 -0.17 15.88 2.89
C GLU A 87 -1.60 16.44 2.93
N HIS A 88 -1.82 17.55 3.64
CA HIS A 88 -3.10 18.24 3.65
C HIS A 88 -3.56 18.67 2.26
N ARG A 89 -2.64 19.15 1.41
CA ARG A 89 -2.96 19.50 0.01
C ARG A 89 -3.33 18.28 -0.81
N MET A 90 -2.61 17.17 -0.66
CA MET A 90 -2.90 15.91 -1.35
C MET A 90 -4.28 15.38 -0.92
N ASN A 91 -4.58 15.40 0.37
CA ASN A 91 -5.88 14.96 0.89
C ASN A 91 -7.03 15.83 0.39
N ALA A 92 -6.85 17.16 0.37
CA ALA A 92 -7.81 18.10 -0.22
C ALA A 92 -7.98 17.87 -1.73
N PHE A 93 -6.88 17.63 -2.44
CA PHE A 93 -6.87 17.35 -3.88
C PHE A 93 -7.65 16.08 -4.21
N LYS A 94 -7.28 14.93 -3.60
CA LYS A 94 -7.97 13.65 -3.80
C LYS A 94 -9.47 13.75 -3.44
N SER A 95 -9.80 14.47 -2.36
CA SER A 95 -11.20 14.66 -1.96
C SER A 95 -12.01 15.47 -2.96
N LEU A 96 -11.45 16.57 -3.50
CA LEU A 96 -12.09 17.32 -4.57
C LEU A 96 -12.25 16.49 -5.84
N VAL A 97 -11.21 15.76 -6.26
CA VAL A 97 -11.28 14.86 -7.42
C VAL A 97 -12.43 13.88 -7.30
N ARG A 98 -12.62 13.24 -6.14
CA ARG A 98 -13.72 12.31 -5.87
C ARG A 98 -15.09 12.96 -6.07
N VAL A 99 -15.27 14.21 -5.67
CA VAL A 99 -16.51 14.97 -5.93
C VAL A 99 -16.73 15.21 -7.44
N PHE A 100 -15.67 15.59 -8.17
CA PHE A 100 -15.76 15.83 -9.61
C PHE A 100 -16.02 14.55 -10.42
N ILE A 101 -15.52 13.40 -9.99
CA ILE A 101 -15.78 12.11 -10.65
C ILE A 101 -17.27 11.77 -10.64
N GLY A 102 -17.99 12.09 -9.57
CA GLY A 102 -19.44 11.91 -9.51
C GLY A 102 -20.26 13.02 -10.17
N SER A 103 -19.62 14.02 -10.80
CA SER A 103 -20.36 15.08 -11.48
C SER A 103 -21.14 14.53 -12.68
N PRO A 104 -22.30 15.10 -13.03
CA PRO A 104 -23.10 14.64 -14.18
C PRO A 104 -22.32 14.62 -15.49
N SER A 105 -21.42 15.58 -15.71
CA SER A 105 -20.58 15.65 -16.91
C SER A 105 -19.61 14.48 -17.01
N VAL A 106 -18.93 14.13 -15.91
CA VAL A 106 -17.99 13.00 -15.90
C VAL A 106 -18.73 11.67 -16.00
N GLN A 107 -19.85 11.53 -15.28
CA GLN A 107 -20.68 10.33 -15.35
C GLN A 107 -21.28 10.11 -16.75
N GLN A 108 -21.69 11.19 -17.44
CA GLN A 108 -22.15 11.09 -18.83
C GLN A 108 -21.02 10.75 -19.80
N MET A 109 -19.80 11.25 -19.57
CA MET A 109 -18.61 10.87 -20.34
C MET A 109 -18.32 9.37 -20.18
N LEU A 110 -18.33 8.86 -18.95
CA LEU A 110 -18.13 7.44 -18.66
C LEU A 110 -19.19 6.57 -19.36
N LYS A 111 -20.47 6.93 -19.27
CA LYS A 111 -21.59 6.24 -19.94
C LYS A 111 -21.41 6.10 -21.45
N LYS A 112 -20.87 7.13 -22.11
CA LYS A 112 -20.68 7.12 -23.56
C LYS A 112 -19.54 6.18 -23.99
N LYS A 113 -18.52 6.00 -23.16
CA LYS A 113 -17.28 5.29 -23.53
C LYS A 113 -17.23 3.87 -22.99
N ILE A 114 -17.78 3.65 -21.80
CA ILE A 114 -17.86 2.35 -21.14
C ILE A 114 -19.33 1.94 -21.19
N SER A 115 -19.73 1.41 -22.34
CA SER A 115 -21.13 1.10 -22.70
C SER A 115 -21.79 0.05 -21.81
N SER A 116 -21.04 -0.55 -20.88
CA SER A 116 -21.51 -1.62 -20.02
C SER A 116 -21.95 -1.16 -18.62
N PHE A 117 -21.37 -0.10 -18.01
CA PHE A 117 -21.66 0.25 -16.60
C PHE A 117 -21.43 1.71 -16.16
N ASP A 118 -22.23 2.14 -15.19
CA ASP A 118 -22.07 3.40 -14.42
C ASP A 118 -20.98 3.27 -13.36
N CYS A 119 -19.71 3.17 -13.79
CA CYS A 119 -18.59 3.04 -12.87
C CYS A 119 -18.39 4.31 -12.02
N PHE A 120 -18.18 4.14 -10.71
CA PHE A 120 -17.98 5.22 -9.75
C PHE A 120 -19.17 6.19 -9.62
N GLY A 121 -20.38 5.75 -10.00
CA GLY A 121 -21.59 6.58 -9.93
C GLY A 121 -22.04 6.83 -8.50
N LYS A 122 -21.87 5.83 -7.61
CA LYS A 122 -22.27 5.94 -6.21
C LYS A 122 -21.19 6.66 -5.38
N PRO A 123 -21.56 7.44 -4.35
CA PRO A 123 -20.59 8.02 -3.42
C PRO A 123 -19.69 6.95 -2.78
N SER A 124 -20.25 5.81 -2.37
CA SER A 124 -19.51 4.72 -1.73
C SER A 124 -18.41 4.13 -2.61
N GLU A 125 -18.58 4.09 -3.93
CA GLU A 125 -17.59 3.61 -4.91
C GLU A 125 -16.42 4.59 -5.07
N ARG A 126 -16.60 5.85 -4.66
CA ARG A 126 -15.61 6.93 -4.76
C ARG A 126 -14.89 7.18 -3.44
N GLU A 127 -15.10 6.36 -2.42
CA GLU A 127 -14.35 6.47 -1.18
C GLU A 127 -12.97 5.80 -1.31
N PRO A 128 -11.94 6.34 -0.64
CA PRO A 128 -10.63 5.70 -0.59
C PRO A 128 -10.68 4.42 0.24
N MET A 129 -9.82 3.47 -0.11
CA MET A 129 -9.74 2.17 0.56
C MET A 129 -8.27 1.80 0.79
N ILE A 130 -7.96 1.47 2.05
CA ILE A 130 -6.68 0.87 2.43
C ILE A 130 -6.88 -0.63 2.59
N VAL A 131 -6.29 -1.41 1.70
CA VAL A 131 -6.39 -2.87 1.71
C VAL A 131 -5.31 -3.41 2.63
N ASN A 132 -5.71 -3.78 3.85
CA ASN A 132 -4.82 -4.18 4.94
C ASN A 132 -5.13 -5.55 5.57
N SER A 133 -6.10 -6.27 5.00
CA SER A 133 -6.49 -7.61 5.47
C SER A 133 -7.23 -8.40 4.39
N LEU A 134 -7.15 -9.73 4.47
CA LEU A 134 -7.97 -10.62 3.63
C LEU A 134 -9.46 -10.48 3.92
N THR A 135 -9.83 -10.14 5.15
CA THR A 135 -11.23 -9.92 5.52
C THR A 135 -11.84 -8.77 4.73
N LEU A 136 -11.11 -7.67 4.55
CA LEU A 136 -11.56 -6.55 3.73
C LEU A 136 -11.75 -6.98 2.26
N VAL A 137 -10.74 -7.63 1.67
CA VAL A 137 -10.83 -8.15 0.28
C VAL A 137 -12.00 -9.10 0.11
N SER A 138 -12.17 -10.02 1.06
CA SER A 138 -13.25 -11.03 1.05
C SER A 138 -14.64 -10.40 1.22
N ASN A 139 -14.76 -9.32 1.99
CA ASN A 139 -16.02 -8.61 2.14
C ASN A 139 -16.42 -7.93 0.82
N VAL A 140 -15.49 -7.25 0.15
CA VAL A 140 -15.76 -6.60 -1.14
C VAL A 140 -16.12 -7.62 -2.22
N LEU A 141 -15.43 -8.77 -2.26
CA LEU A 141 -15.71 -9.85 -3.20
C LEU A 141 -16.91 -10.73 -2.81
N ASN A 142 -17.59 -10.44 -1.69
CA ASN A 142 -18.69 -11.23 -1.13
C ASN A 142 -18.33 -12.73 -0.93
N VAL A 143 -17.09 -13.01 -0.53
CA VAL A 143 -16.59 -14.36 -0.26
C VAL A 143 -17.20 -14.89 1.04
N THR A 144 -17.82 -16.07 0.95
CA THR A 144 -18.50 -16.74 2.08
C THR A 144 -17.51 -17.24 3.14
N ALA A 145 -17.99 -17.52 4.36
CA ALA A 145 -17.16 -18.05 5.43
C ALA A 145 -16.44 -19.37 5.06
N GLN A 146 -17.11 -20.25 4.30
CA GLN A 146 -16.52 -21.51 3.82
C GLN A 146 -15.38 -21.25 2.82
N GLN A 147 -15.57 -20.31 1.90
CA GLN A 147 -14.54 -19.94 0.94
C GLN A 147 -13.37 -19.20 1.60
N ARG A 148 -13.61 -18.35 2.62
CA ARG A 148 -12.53 -17.75 3.43
C ARG A 148 -11.65 -18.83 4.08
N LYS A 149 -12.26 -19.93 4.56
CA LYS A 149 -11.52 -21.08 5.08
C LYS A 149 -10.69 -21.75 3.99
N LEU A 150 -11.24 -21.93 2.79
CA LEU A 150 -10.51 -22.47 1.63
C LEU A 150 -9.31 -21.59 1.24
N VAL A 151 -9.53 -20.28 1.12
CA VAL A 151 -8.47 -19.30 0.86
C VAL A 151 -7.35 -19.44 1.88
N ARG A 152 -7.69 -19.40 3.17
CA ARG A 152 -6.70 -19.54 4.25
C ARG A 152 -5.90 -20.85 4.14
N LEU A 153 -6.58 -21.98 3.97
CA LEU A 153 -5.93 -23.29 3.88
C LEU A 153 -4.99 -23.40 2.68
N THR A 154 -5.29 -22.71 1.59
CA THR A 154 -4.49 -22.71 0.36
C THR A 154 -3.28 -21.80 0.46
N ILE A 155 -3.45 -20.59 1.01
CA ILE A 155 -2.37 -19.58 1.05
C ILE A 155 -1.42 -19.77 2.23
N CYS A 156 -1.92 -20.14 3.41
CA CYS A 156 -1.12 -20.14 4.65
C CYS A 156 0.17 -20.95 4.53
N PRO A 157 0.15 -22.19 4.01
CA PRO A 157 1.38 -22.98 3.86
C PRO A 157 2.42 -22.32 2.94
N GLN A 158 1.97 -21.56 1.94
CA GLN A 158 2.86 -20.90 0.98
C GLN A 158 3.48 -19.63 1.56
N VAL A 159 2.66 -18.77 2.18
CA VAL A 159 3.11 -17.46 2.67
C VAL A 159 3.84 -17.52 4.02
N THR A 160 3.73 -18.63 4.75
CA THR A 160 4.44 -18.84 6.03
C THR A 160 5.73 -19.64 5.89
N GLN A 161 6.17 -19.92 4.67
CA GLN A 161 7.49 -20.51 4.43
C GLN A 161 8.58 -19.67 5.09
N HIS A 162 9.62 -20.33 5.62
CA HIS A 162 10.69 -19.65 6.36
C HIS A 162 11.34 -18.51 5.55
N SER A 163 11.62 -18.73 4.27
CA SER A 163 12.18 -17.69 3.38
C SER A 163 11.27 -16.47 3.22
N ILE A 164 9.95 -16.66 3.14
CA ILE A 164 8.97 -15.58 3.04
C ILE A 164 8.86 -14.82 4.35
N TRP A 165 8.82 -15.54 5.48
CA TRP A 165 8.82 -14.96 6.82
C TRP A 165 10.05 -14.09 7.07
N MET A 166 11.25 -14.66 6.85
CA MET A 166 12.53 -13.99 7.04
C MET A 166 12.67 -12.78 6.11
N GLY A 167 12.38 -12.98 4.82
CA GLY A 167 12.46 -11.91 3.83
C GLY A 167 11.50 -10.75 4.10
N ALA A 168 10.29 -11.04 4.60
CA ALA A 168 9.34 -10.00 4.99
C ALA A 168 9.85 -9.19 6.19
N LEU A 169 10.35 -9.84 7.23
CA LEU A 169 10.92 -9.17 8.40
C LEU A 169 12.13 -8.32 8.04
N GLU A 170 13.06 -8.87 7.26
CA GLU A 170 14.25 -8.17 6.78
C GLU A 170 13.85 -6.93 5.98
N LYS A 171 12.87 -7.06 5.08
CA LYS A 171 12.37 -5.93 4.29
C LYS A 171 11.77 -4.83 5.18
N ILE A 172 10.94 -5.19 6.16
CA ILE A 172 10.32 -4.23 7.08
C ILE A 172 11.40 -3.48 7.89
N LEU A 173 12.35 -4.21 8.45
CA LEU A 173 13.42 -3.62 9.27
C LEU A 173 14.34 -2.72 8.46
N ASN A 174 14.68 -3.11 7.22
CA ASN A 174 15.48 -2.26 6.33
C ASN A 174 14.73 -0.99 5.91
N GLU A 175 13.43 -1.07 5.57
CA GLU A 175 12.65 0.12 5.26
C GLU A 175 12.45 1.03 6.49
N LEU A 176 12.24 0.46 7.67
CA LEU A 176 12.16 1.20 8.93
C LEU A 176 13.50 1.88 9.28
N LYS A 177 14.63 1.20 9.03
CA LYS A 177 15.96 1.79 9.21
C LYS A 177 16.12 3.07 8.38
N LEU A 178 15.68 3.06 7.12
CA LEU A 178 15.71 4.24 6.25
C LEU A 178 14.82 5.37 6.76
N GLU A 179 13.62 5.04 7.27
CA GLU A 179 12.73 6.04 7.89
C GLU A 179 13.38 6.67 9.13
N ILE A 180 13.95 5.86 10.03
CA ILE A 180 14.62 6.33 11.25
C ILE A 180 15.85 7.16 10.90
N ASP A 181 16.64 6.76 9.90
CA ASP A 181 17.82 7.52 9.47
C ASP A 181 17.43 8.90 8.93
N LEU A 182 16.37 8.97 8.13
CA LEU A 182 15.83 10.24 7.62
C LEU A 182 15.30 11.11 8.76
N LEU A 183 14.55 10.53 9.69
CA LEU A 183 13.98 11.25 10.82
C LEU A 183 15.05 11.74 11.79
N ASN A 184 16.04 10.90 12.11
CA ASN A 184 17.16 11.27 12.97
C ASN A 184 18.05 12.36 12.35
N PHE A 185 18.13 12.43 11.01
CA PHE A 185 18.82 13.52 10.32
C PHE A 185 18.09 14.86 10.46
N GLN A 186 16.75 14.86 10.39
CA GLN A 186 15.94 16.08 10.48
C GLN A 186 15.66 16.50 11.94
N PHE A 187 15.31 15.54 12.78
CA PHE A 187 14.85 15.70 14.16
C PHE A 187 15.49 14.63 15.07
N PRO A 188 16.78 14.75 15.42
CA PRO A 188 17.45 13.77 16.24
C PRO A 188 16.80 13.68 17.63
N SER A 189 16.41 12.47 18.02
CA SER A 189 15.80 12.20 19.34
C SER A 189 16.50 11.03 20.03
N LYS A 190 16.32 10.89 21.35
CA LYS A 190 16.79 9.71 22.07
C LYS A 190 16.10 8.44 21.53
N GLY A 191 14.80 8.55 21.21
CA GLY A 191 13.99 7.47 20.64
C GLY A 191 14.52 6.97 19.30
N THR A 192 14.81 7.88 18.37
CA THR A 192 15.35 7.53 17.04
C THR A 192 16.73 6.89 17.10
N LYS A 193 17.63 7.36 17.97
CA LYS A 193 18.95 6.74 18.19
C LYS A 193 18.84 5.32 18.75
N MET A 194 18.00 5.12 19.77
CA MET A 194 17.75 3.79 20.36
C MET A 194 17.08 2.86 19.36
N GLY A 195 16.04 3.34 18.67
CA GLY A 195 15.33 2.57 17.64
C GLY A 195 16.27 2.08 16.54
N LYS A 196 17.22 2.91 16.09
CA LYS A 196 18.25 2.50 15.13
C LYS A 196 19.12 1.34 15.63
N GLN A 197 19.53 1.38 16.90
CA GLN A 197 20.32 0.29 17.50
C GLN A 197 19.51 -1.00 17.59
N ILE A 198 18.25 -0.91 18.01
CA ILE A 198 17.36 -2.08 18.10
C ILE A 198 17.14 -2.69 16.71
N VAL A 199 16.86 -1.87 15.68
CA VAL A 199 16.71 -2.35 14.30
C VAL A 199 17.97 -3.05 13.80
N TYR A 200 19.15 -2.51 14.11
CA TYR A 200 20.43 -3.16 13.78
C TYR A 200 20.58 -4.53 14.45
N SER A 201 20.23 -4.64 15.74
CA SER A 201 20.27 -5.91 16.47
C SER A 201 19.30 -6.94 15.89
N CYS A 202 18.08 -6.53 15.53
CA CYS A 202 17.12 -7.39 14.84
C CYS A 202 17.64 -7.88 13.48
N LEU A 203 18.20 -6.99 12.66
CA LEU A 203 18.78 -7.36 11.36
C LEU A 203 19.95 -8.34 11.54
N LYS A 204 20.83 -8.08 12.50
CA LYS A 204 21.93 -8.99 12.84
C LYS A 204 21.44 -10.38 13.24
N PHE A 205 20.36 -10.45 14.03
CA PHE A 205 19.71 -11.73 14.36
C PHE A 205 19.19 -12.46 13.11
N LEU A 206 18.58 -11.73 12.17
CA LEU A 206 18.10 -12.33 10.92
C LEU A 206 19.26 -12.82 10.04
N ASP A 207 20.34 -12.04 9.92
CA ASP A 207 21.53 -12.44 9.16
C ASP A 207 22.21 -13.66 9.75
N GLU A 208 22.32 -13.72 11.08
CA GLU A 208 22.90 -14.88 11.77
C GLU A 208 22.05 -16.14 11.58
N SER A 209 20.71 -16.00 11.50
CA SER A 209 19.78 -17.12 11.29
C SER A 209 19.57 -17.49 9.82
N ALA A 210 19.91 -16.60 8.89
CA ALA A 210 19.98 -16.91 7.47
C ALA A 210 21.19 -17.79 7.21
N VAL A 211 20.97 -19.09 7.04
CA VAL A 211 22.07 -20.03 6.82
C VAL A 211 22.78 -19.69 5.51
N SER A 212 24.01 -19.18 5.58
CA SER A 212 24.88 -19.07 4.42
C SER A 212 25.27 -20.48 3.96
N TYR A 213 24.64 -20.94 2.88
CA TYR A 213 25.04 -22.16 2.18
C TYR A 213 25.89 -21.78 0.97
N ASP A 214 27.19 -22.02 1.11
CA ASP A 214 28.09 -22.12 -0.02
C ASP A 214 27.76 -23.42 -0.78
N PHE A 215 27.31 -23.30 -2.02
CA PHE A 215 26.85 -24.43 -2.84
C PHE A 215 27.96 -25.45 -3.13
N ASP A 216 29.23 -25.05 -2.99
CA ASP A 216 30.40 -25.92 -3.22
C ASP A 216 30.81 -26.72 -1.97
N SER A 217 30.14 -26.54 -0.83
CA SER A 217 30.43 -27.29 0.39
C SER A 217 29.44 -28.44 0.58
N ALA A 218 29.95 -29.68 0.62
CA ALA A 218 29.18 -30.89 0.92
C ALA A 218 28.55 -30.81 2.33
N SER A 219 27.38 -30.17 2.41
CA SER A 219 26.68 -29.74 3.63
C SER A 219 26.13 -30.88 4.48
N TRP A 220 26.15 -32.11 4.00
CA TRP A 220 25.79 -33.32 4.76
C TRP A 220 26.95 -33.85 5.63
N ILE A 221 28.14 -33.24 5.56
CA ILE A 221 29.35 -33.64 6.33
C ILE A 221 29.69 -32.63 7.45
N ARG A 222 29.00 -31.48 7.57
CA ARG A 222 29.31 -30.51 8.64
C ARG A 222 29.02 -31.10 10.03
N LEU A 223 30.09 -31.46 10.74
CA LEU A 223 30.08 -31.69 12.19
C LEU A 223 29.67 -30.38 12.88
N SER A 224 28.84 -30.48 13.92
CA SER A 224 28.45 -29.33 14.76
C SER A 224 29.69 -28.51 15.13
N PRO A 225 29.64 -27.17 15.03
CA PRO A 225 30.75 -26.32 15.43
C PRO A 225 31.16 -26.61 16.88
N ALA A 226 32.46 -26.53 17.16
CA ALA A 226 32.95 -26.59 18.53
C ALA A 226 32.25 -25.50 19.37
N LYS A 227 31.62 -25.94 20.47
CA LYS A 227 30.81 -25.16 21.41
C LYS A 227 31.13 -23.66 21.41
N VAL A 228 30.29 -22.88 20.73
CA VAL A 228 30.15 -21.45 21.05
C VAL A 228 29.28 -21.40 22.31
N VAL A 229 29.82 -20.78 23.37
CA VAL A 229 29.16 -20.60 24.67
C VAL A 229 28.19 -19.42 24.58
N ASP A 230 27.33 -19.40 23.59
CA ASP A 230 26.18 -18.50 23.57
C ASP A 230 24.92 -19.34 23.71
N SER A 231 24.06 -18.98 24.65
CA SER A 231 22.75 -19.60 24.79
C SER A 231 22.01 -19.54 23.46
N PRO A 232 21.33 -20.62 23.02
CA PRO A 232 20.57 -20.60 21.78
C PRO A 232 19.56 -19.46 21.84
N ARG A 233 19.65 -18.54 20.89
CA ARG A 233 18.76 -17.38 20.84
C ARG A 233 17.35 -17.83 20.50
N LYS A 234 16.36 -17.10 21.01
CA LYS A 234 14.94 -17.42 20.78
C LYS A 234 14.29 -16.31 19.99
N TRP A 235 13.19 -16.65 19.34
CA TRP A 235 12.27 -15.63 18.80
C TRP A 235 11.65 -14.75 19.89
N GLU A 236 11.67 -15.20 21.15
CA GLU A 236 11.35 -14.39 22.33
C GLU A 236 12.23 -13.13 22.44
N ASP A 237 13.53 -13.23 22.16
CA ASP A 237 14.45 -12.08 22.19
C ASP A 237 14.04 -11.02 21.13
N VAL A 238 13.63 -11.48 19.95
CA VAL A 238 13.11 -10.60 18.87
C VAL A 238 11.79 -9.95 19.27
N LEU A 239 10.92 -10.66 19.99
CA LEU A 239 9.66 -10.12 20.48
C LEU A 239 9.86 -8.99 21.49
N GLU A 240 10.84 -9.14 22.37
CA GLU A 240 11.25 -8.09 23.33
C GLU A 240 11.82 -6.89 22.57
N MET A 241 12.75 -7.10 21.64
CA MET A 241 13.29 -6.04 20.78
C MET A 241 12.19 -5.29 20.01
N PHE A 242 11.17 -5.99 19.48
CA PHE A 242 10.05 -5.32 18.81
C PHE A 242 9.22 -4.48 19.78
N THR A 243 9.05 -4.95 21.02
CA THR A 243 8.34 -4.20 22.07
C THR A 243 9.10 -2.92 22.44
N ASP A 244 10.40 -3.03 22.63
CA ASP A 244 11.26 -1.87 22.92
C ASP A 244 11.28 -0.88 21.76
N LEU A 245 11.38 -1.38 20.53
CA LEU A 245 11.37 -0.56 19.32
C LEU A 245 10.11 0.30 19.22
N ILE A 246 8.94 -0.30 19.44
CA ILE A 246 7.64 0.40 19.46
C ILE A 246 7.59 1.45 20.57
N ASN A 247 8.08 1.10 21.75
CA ASN A 247 8.10 2.03 22.89
C ASN A 247 9.04 3.22 22.64
N CYS A 248 10.23 2.97 22.10
CA CYS A 248 11.22 4.00 21.79
C CYS A 248 10.74 4.98 20.72
N LEU A 249 9.94 4.52 19.76
CA LEU A 249 9.49 5.31 18.60
C LEU A 249 8.02 5.75 18.71
N LYS A 250 7.43 5.64 19.91
CA LYS A 250 6.02 5.92 20.15
C LYS A 250 5.64 7.38 19.84
N SER A 251 6.53 8.32 20.16
CA SER A 251 6.35 9.75 19.89
C SER A 251 6.41 10.09 18.39
N GLU A 252 7.06 9.24 17.61
CA GLU A 252 7.34 9.44 16.18
C GLU A 252 6.46 8.55 15.28
N LYS A 253 5.50 7.83 15.86
CA LYS A 253 4.70 6.80 15.19
C LYS A 253 3.92 7.27 13.96
N ASP A 254 3.54 8.55 13.92
CA ASP A 254 2.80 9.11 12.79
C ASP A 254 3.66 9.20 11.51
N TRP A 255 4.98 9.29 11.67
CA TRP A 255 5.95 9.40 10.58
C TRP A 255 6.53 8.07 10.11
N LEU A 256 6.35 7.01 10.89
CA LEU A 256 7.00 5.71 10.69
C LEU A 256 5.99 4.66 10.25
N CYS A 257 5.73 4.55 8.94
CA CYS A 257 4.73 3.60 8.45
C CYS A 257 5.14 2.14 8.69
N HIS A 258 6.45 1.83 8.70
CA HIS A 258 6.92 0.48 8.99
C HIS A 258 6.88 0.12 10.46
N LEU A 259 6.77 1.09 11.37
CA LEU A 259 6.53 0.81 12.78
C LEU A 259 5.15 0.15 12.98
N LYS A 260 4.13 0.61 12.23
CA LYS A 260 2.80 -0.03 12.21
C LYS A 260 2.87 -1.46 11.67
N THR A 261 3.73 -1.72 10.69
CA THR A 261 3.95 -3.08 10.18
C THR A 261 4.70 -3.96 11.19
N ILE A 262 5.67 -3.44 11.93
CA ILE A 262 6.31 -4.16 13.04
C ILE A 262 5.28 -4.53 14.12
N GLU A 263 4.40 -3.60 14.50
CA GLU A 263 3.28 -3.89 15.42
C GLU A 263 2.42 -5.05 14.95
N VAL A 264 2.12 -5.10 13.65
CA VAL A 264 1.39 -6.22 13.03
C VAL A 264 2.19 -7.53 13.09
N MET A 265 3.49 -7.49 12.76
CA MET A 265 4.34 -8.68 12.73
C MET A 265 4.62 -9.28 14.12
N LYS A 266 4.47 -8.50 15.20
CA LYS A 266 4.52 -9.04 16.58
C LYS A 266 3.54 -10.18 16.82
N GLU A 267 2.39 -10.16 16.14
CA GLU A 267 1.43 -11.27 16.17
C GLU A 267 2.15 -12.58 15.81
N GLY A 268 2.81 -12.62 14.65
CA GLY A 268 3.53 -13.80 14.17
C GLY A 268 4.71 -14.19 15.07
N VAL A 269 5.55 -13.23 15.47
CA VAL A 269 6.70 -13.49 16.36
C VAL A 269 6.23 -14.10 17.69
N SER A 270 5.12 -13.61 18.25
CA SER A 270 4.54 -14.14 19.48
C SER A 270 4.13 -15.62 19.36
N GLN A 271 3.63 -16.05 18.20
CA GLN A 271 3.25 -17.45 17.95
C GLN A 271 4.44 -18.41 17.87
N ILE A 272 5.64 -17.89 17.60
CA ILE A 272 6.87 -18.66 17.44
C ILE A 272 7.91 -18.37 18.52
N ARG A 273 7.56 -17.62 19.58
CA ARG A 273 8.49 -17.17 20.63
C ARG A 273 9.33 -18.29 21.26
N ASP A 274 8.76 -19.49 21.36
CA ASP A 274 9.36 -20.67 21.97
C ASP A 274 10.21 -21.50 21.00
N VAL A 275 10.26 -21.13 19.72
CA VAL A 275 11.10 -21.78 18.71
C VAL A 275 12.55 -21.30 18.87
N LEU A 276 13.48 -22.24 18.93
CA LEU A 276 14.91 -21.97 19.04
C LEU A 276 15.49 -21.56 17.68
N VAL A 277 16.41 -20.61 17.72
CA VAL A 277 17.26 -20.24 16.59
C VAL A 277 18.67 -20.65 16.95
N ASP A 278 19.02 -21.87 16.54
CA ASP A 278 20.35 -22.44 16.75
C ASP A 278 21.04 -22.64 15.40
N ASN A 279 22.14 -21.93 15.21
CA ASN A 279 22.94 -21.96 13.98
C ASN A 279 24.09 -22.98 14.05
N SER A 280 24.24 -23.66 15.20
CA SER A 280 25.25 -24.69 15.45
C SER A 280 24.76 -26.12 15.20
N ILE A 281 23.48 -26.26 14.83
CA ILE A 281 22.85 -27.55 14.53
C ILE A 281 23.05 -27.99 13.08
N GLY A 282 22.96 -29.29 12.85
CA GLY A 282 23.07 -29.87 11.51
C GLY A 282 21.91 -29.48 10.59
N TYR A 283 22.10 -29.68 9.28
CA TYR A 283 21.11 -29.35 8.24
C TYR A 283 19.70 -29.87 8.54
N LYS A 284 19.58 -31.13 9.00
CA LYS A 284 18.29 -31.76 9.30
C LYS A 284 17.54 -31.04 10.43
N ASP A 285 18.26 -30.65 11.47
CA ASP A 285 17.68 -29.97 12.64
C ASP A 285 17.31 -28.52 12.30
N SER A 286 18.13 -27.84 11.48
CA SER A 286 17.80 -26.52 10.95
C SER A 286 16.51 -26.54 10.12
N ARG A 287 16.39 -27.49 9.18
CA ARG A 287 15.14 -27.68 8.40
C ARG A 287 13.94 -28.03 9.27
N HIS A 288 14.16 -28.74 10.39
CA HIS A 288 13.12 -29.02 11.36
C HIS A 288 12.62 -27.73 12.04
N GLN A 289 13.52 -26.83 12.45
CA GLN A 289 13.15 -25.54 13.04
C GLN A 289 12.39 -24.66 12.03
N GLU A 290 12.86 -24.57 10.78
CA GLU A 290 12.15 -23.84 9.71
C GLU A 290 10.72 -24.38 9.51
N SER A 291 10.58 -25.71 9.49
CA SER A 291 9.28 -26.38 9.36
C SER A 291 8.39 -26.15 10.58
N LEU A 292 8.98 -26.04 11.78
CA LEU A 292 8.26 -25.75 13.00
C LEU A 292 7.69 -24.32 13.01
N VAL A 293 8.48 -23.34 12.56
CA VAL A 293 8.03 -21.95 12.35
C VAL A 293 6.84 -21.92 11.39
N GLN A 294 7.01 -22.50 10.20
CA GLN A 294 5.95 -22.57 9.18
C GLN A 294 4.68 -23.22 9.74
N ARG A 295 4.82 -24.37 10.42
CA ARG A 295 3.69 -25.12 10.98
C ARG A 295 2.94 -24.31 12.04
N LYS A 296 3.67 -23.64 12.95
CA LYS A 296 3.07 -22.79 13.99
C LYS A 296 2.31 -21.64 13.35
N LEU A 297 2.96 -20.85 12.49
CA LEU A 297 2.34 -19.71 11.82
C LEU A 297 1.14 -20.11 10.95
N SER A 298 1.25 -21.18 10.16
CA SER A 298 0.14 -21.69 9.34
C SER A 298 -1.09 -22.08 10.18
N LYS A 299 -0.88 -22.60 11.38
CA LYS A 299 -1.96 -23.02 12.27
C LYS A 299 -2.62 -21.83 12.96
N THR A 300 -1.82 -20.90 13.46
CA THR A 300 -2.25 -19.82 14.36
C THR A 300 -2.73 -18.58 13.62
N LEU A 301 -2.11 -18.21 12.49
CA LEU A 301 -2.51 -17.04 11.73
C LEU A 301 -3.86 -17.27 11.03
N GLY A 302 -4.85 -16.50 11.48
CA GLY A 302 -6.22 -16.58 10.97
C GLY A 302 -6.42 -15.79 9.69
N HIS A 303 -7.59 -15.95 9.06
CA HIS A 303 -7.96 -15.17 7.86
C HIS A 303 -7.98 -13.66 8.14
N SER A 304 -8.41 -13.24 9.32
CA SER A 304 -8.42 -11.82 9.73
C SER A 304 -7.05 -11.31 10.19
N SER A 305 -6.02 -12.15 10.23
CA SER A 305 -4.68 -11.74 10.68
C SER A 305 -4.06 -10.75 9.70
N ARG A 306 -3.65 -9.59 10.22
CA ARG A 306 -2.89 -8.61 9.44
C ARG A 306 -1.47 -9.12 9.18
N CYS A 307 -0.90 -9.90 10.10
CA CYS A 307 0.41 -10.53 9.89
C CYS A 307 0.39 -11.48 8.69
N LEU A 308 -0.64 -12.33 8.59
CA LEU A 308 -0.83 -13.19 7.41
C LEU A 308 -0.95 -12.36 6.12
N PHE A 309 -1.68 -11.25 6.18
CA PHE A 309 -1.87 -10.38 5.03
C PHE A 309 -0.57 -9.71 4.58
N THR A 310 0.26 -9.21 5.51
CA THR A 310 1.60 -8.68 5.21
C THR A 310 2.48 -9.73 4.54
N LEU A 311 2.47 -10.97 5.04
CA LEU A 311 3.21 -12.08 4.41
C LEU A 311 2.71 -12.40 3.00
N LEU A 312 1.39 -12.33 2.77
CA LEU A 312 0.82 -12.52 1.44
C LEU A 312 1.27 -11.41 0.46
N LEU A 313 1.27 -10.15 0.89
CA LEU A 313 1.76 -9.05 0.05
C LEU A 313 3.25 -9.22 -0.29
N TYR A 314 4.04 -9.70 0.67
CA TYR A 314 5.45 -9.97 0.44
C TYR A 314 5.63 -11.13 -0.54
N TYR A 315 4.85 -12.22 -0.38
CA TYR A 315 4.88 -13.36 -1.29
C TYR A 315 4.50 -12.98 -2.73
N LEU A 316 3.43 -12.20 -2.92
CA LEU A 316 2.93 -11.86 -4.26
C LEU A 316 3.75 -10.76 -4.95
N TYR A 317 4.19 -9.74 -4.19
CA TYR A 317 4.72 -8.51 -4.78
C TYR A 317 6.09 -8.11 -4.21
N GLY A 318 6.62 -8.87 -3.25
CA GLY A 318 7.82 -8.51 -2.52
C GLY A 318 7.65 -7.24 -1.70
N GLN A 319 6.43 -6.81 -1.35
CA GLN A 319 6.12 -5.57 -0.62
C GLN A 319 5.46 -5.87 0.72
N VAL A 320 5.62 -4.97 1.69
CA VAL A 320 5.13 -5.17 3.08
C VAL A 320 4.20 -4.05 3.55
N ARG A 321 3.93 -3.08 2.67
CA ARG A 321 3.02 -1.96 2.93
C ARG A 321 1.61 -2.32 2.49
N ASP A 322 0.62 -1.80 3.21
CA ASP A 322 -0.78 -1.89 2.83
C ASP A 322 -1.00 -1.23 1.45
N LEU A 323 -1.96 -1.74 0.67
CA LEU A 323 -2.25 -1.19 -0.65
C LEU A 323 -3.27 -0.07 -0.53
N GLU A 324 -3.01 1.06 -1.19
CA GLU A 324 -3.91 2.22 -1.22
C GLU A 324 -4.63 2.31 -2.57
N VAL A 325 -5.94 2.47 -2.51
CA VAL A 325 -6.81 2.70 -3.68
C VAL A 325 -7.60 3.99 -3.41
N ASP A 326 -7.53 4.97 -4.30
CA ASP A 326 -8.20 6.27 -4.09
C ASP A 326 -9.72 6.20 -4.32
N LEU A 327 -10.16 5.24 -5.13
CA LEU A 327 -11.55 4.99 -5.50
C LEU A 327 -11.78 3.47 -5.46
N CYS A 328 -12.46 2.98 -4.43
CA CYS A 328 -12.64 1.54 -4.23
C CYS A 328 -13.45 0.86 -5.35
N GLY A 329 -14.30 1.62 -6.04
CA GLY A 329 -15.15 1.15 -7.13
C GLY A 329 -16.14 0.08 -6.68
N ALA A 330 -16.55 -0.77 -7.62
CA ALA A 330 -17.44 -1.89 -7.36
C ALA A 330 -17.20 -3.03 -8.36
N MET A 331 -17.93 -4.12 -8.13
CA MET A 331 -18.06 -5.21 -9.08
C MET A 331 -19.31 -5.00 -9.94
N TYR A 332 -19.14 -5.09 -11.25
CA TYR A 332 -20.20 -4.88 -12.23
C TYR A 332 -20.41 -6.14 -13.09
N GLY A 333 -21.65 -6.53 -13.35
CA GLY A 333 -21.99 -7.76 -14.09
C GLY A 333 -22.40 -7.52 -15.54
N ASN A 334 -21.66 -8.05 -16.51
CA ASN A 334 -21.66 -7.52 -17.90
C ASN A 334 -22.83 -7.97 -18.77
N GLY A 335 -23.98 -8.29 -18.16
CA GLY A 335 -25.15 -8.92 -18.82
C GLY A 335 -24.89 -10.34 -19.34
N ILE A 336 -23.63 -10.71 -19.58
CA ILE A 336 -23.15 -12.04 -19.92
C ILE A 336 -22.99 -12.83 -18.63
N GLU A 337 -23.65 -13.98 -18.57
CA GLU A 337 -23.58 -14.89 -17.43
C GLU A 337 -22.11 -15.25 -17.11
N ASN A 338 -21.75 -15.21 -15.83
CA ASN A 338 -20.41 -15.54 -15.32
C ASN A 338 -19.26 -14.61 -15.75
N ARG A 339 -19.53 -13.36 -16.18
CA ARG A 339 -18.49 -12.32 -16.33
C ARG A 339 -18.74 -11.12 -15.43
N LEU A 340 -17.84 -10.95 -14.48
CA LEU A 340 -17.83 -9.83 -13.55
C LEU A 340 -16.60 -8.97 -13.81
N THR A 341 -16.76 -7.66 -13.75
CA THR A 341 -15.69 -6.69 -13.89
C THR A 341 -15.49 -5.96 -12.56
N LEU A 342 -14.28 -6.02 -12.02
CA LEU A 342 -13.88 -5.22 -10.86
C LEU A 342 -13.19 -3.95 -11.34
N CYS A 343 -13.78 -2.80 -11.01
CA CYS A 343 -13.18 -1.51 -11.30
C CYS A 343 -12.59 -0.91 -10.03
N MET A 344 -11.38 -0.37 -10.12
CA MET A 344 -10.76 0.43 -9.06
C MET A 344 -10.11 1.66 -9.67
N GLY A 345 -10.00 2.73 -8.90
CA GLY A 345 -9.46 3.97 -9.40
C GLY A 345 -8.38 4.60 -8.53
N ARG A 346 -7.58 5.42 -9.20
CA ARG A 346 -6.46 6.15 -8.64
C ARG A 346 -6.45 7.58 -9.15
N VAL A 347 -6.10 8.51 -8.28
CA VAL A 347 -5.98 9.93 -8.59
C VAL A 347 -4.51 10.26 -8.80
N LEU A 348 -4.20 10.88 -9.94
CA LEU A 348 -2.89 11.37 -10.32
C LEU A 348 -2.87 12.90 -10.25
N THR A 349 -1.75 13.46 -9.85
CA THR A 349 -1.54 14.91 -9.83
C THR A 349 -1.11 15.47 -11.19
N SER A 350 -0.59 14.62 -12.09
CA SER A 350 -0.28 14.95 -13.48
C SER A 350 -0.47 13.75 -14.42
N ASN A 351 -0.50 14.02 -15.73
CA ASN A 351 -0.54 13.01 -16.79
C ASN A 351 0.86 12.63 -17.30
N GLU A 352 1.93 12.97 -16.57
CA GLU A 352 3.27 12.59 -16.97
C GLU A 352 3.44 11.07 -16.96
N GLU A 353 4.13 10.53 -17.98
CA GLU A 353 4.25 9.07 -18.17
C GLU A 353 4.73 8.35 -16.91
N LYS A 354 5.73 8.89 -16.20
CA LYS A 354 6.23 8.29 -14.95
C LYS A 354 5.11 8.12 -13.91
N MET A 355 4.26 9.13 -13.75
CA MET A 355 3.13 9.11 -12.81
C MET A 355 2.03 8.16 -13.26
N VAL A 356 1.70 8.17 -14.55
CA VAL A 356 0.73 7.24 -15.13
C VAL A 356 1.17 5.80 -14.89
N TRP A 357 2.41 5.44 -15.23
CA TRP A 357 2.94 4.09 -15.03
C TRP A 357 3.09 3.71 -13.56
N SER A 358 3.44 4.66 -12.69
CA SER A 358 3.42 4.45 -11.23
C SER A 358 2.02 4.07 -10.75
N GLY A 359 1.01 4.81 -11.20
CA GLY A 359 -0.38 4.58 -10.85
C GLY A 359 -0.93 3.26 -11.38
N VAL A 360 -0.59 2.90 -12.62
CA VAL A 360 -0.96 1.62 -13.24
C VAL A 360 -0.39 0.46 -12.43
N LYS A 361 0.90 0.51 -12.09
CA LYS A 361 1.55 -0.54 -11.30
C LYS A 361 0.94 -0.69 -9.90
N GLN A 362 0.42 0.38 -9.32
CA GLN A 362 -0.22 0.33 -8.00
C GLN A 362 -1.62 -0.25 -8.07
N LEU A 363 -2.43 0.20 -9.03
CA LEU A 363 -3.75 -0.39 -9.28
C LEU A 363 -3.67 -1.86 -9.70
N ASP A 364 -2.69 -2.24 -10.53
CA ASP A 364 -2.48 -3.64 -10.94
C ASP A 364 -2.22 -4.54 -9.73
N ARG A 365 -1.45 -4.09 -8.72
CA ARG A 365 -1.25 -4.86 -7.48
C ARG A 365 -2.53 -5.02 -6.68
N ALA A 366 -3.30 -3.94 -6.54
CA ALA A 366 -4.56 -3.98 -5.81
C ALA A 366 -5.57 -4.90 -6.52
N LEU A 367 -5.82 -4.68 -7.81
CA LEU A 367 -6.72 -5.51 -8.62
C LEU A 367 -6.26 -6.98 -8.69
N GLY A 368 -4.95 -7.21 -8.87
CA GLY A 368 -4.36 -8.55 -8.88
C GLY A 368 -4.54 -9.30 -7.57
N LEU A 369 -4.48 -8.61 -6.42
CA LEU A 369 -4.75 -9.22 -5.11
C LEU A 369 -6.20 -9.70 -5.01
N PHE A 370 -7.15 -8.89 -5.48
CA PHE A 370 -8.57 -9.26 -5.48
C PHE A 370 -8.83 -10.44 -6.40
N LYS A 371 -8.23 -10.45 -7.60
CA LYS A 371 -8.30 -11.59 -8.52
C LYS A 371 -7.69 -12.87 -7.93
N PHE A 372 -6.54 -12.75 -7.28
CA PHE A 372 -5.92 -13.89 -6.60
C PHE A 372 -6.85 -14.48 -5.53
N VAL A 373 -7.48 -13.64 -4.70
CA VAL A 373 -8.45 -14.11 -3.69
C VAL A 373 -9.70 -14.71 -4.35
N TRP A 374 -10.23 -14.10 -5.41
CA TRP A 374 -11.37 -14.61 -6.18
C TRP A 374 -11.13 -16.03 -6.69
N GLU A 375 -9.99 -16.25 -7.35
CA GLU A 375 -9.60 -17.55 -7.90
C GLU A 375 -9.34 -18.57 -6.80
N THR A 376 -8.62 -18.17 -5.74
CA THR A 376 -8.31 -19.05 -4.60
C THR A 376 -9.57 -19.44 -3.81
N ALA A 377 -10.58 -18.56 -3.77
CA ALA A 377 -11.87 -18.83 -3.16
C ALA A 377 -12.76 -19.78 -3.99
N GLY A 378 -12.34 -20.15 -5.20
CA GLY A 378 -13.14 -20.97 -6.11
C GLY A 378 -14.42 -20.28 -6.55
N MET A 379 -14.40 -18.95 -6.68
CA MET A 379 -15.55 -18.18 -7.14
C MET A 379 -15.88 -18.55 -8.60
N LYS A 380 -17.17 -18.63 -8.92
CA LYS A 380 -17.62 -18.98 -10.27
C LYS A 380 -17.53 -17.78 -11.20
N GLY A 381 -17.08 -18.02 -12.43
CA GLY A 381 -16.98 -17.00 -13.48
C GLY A 381 -15.64 -16.28 -13.51
N ASN A 382 -15.42 -15.55 -14.61
CA ASN A 382 -14.19 -14.81 -14.82
C ASN A 382 -14.31 -13.42 -14.19
N LEU A 383 -13.30 -13.04 -13.40
CA LEU A 383 -13.14 -11.69 -12.89
C LEU A 383 -12.20 -10.88 -13.80
N GLU A 384 -12.80 -10.01 -14.60
CA GLU A 384 -12.10 -9.02 -15.41
C GLU A 384 -11.70 -7.82 -14.55
N LEU A 385 -10.52 -7.25 -14.81
CA LEU A 385 -9.95 -6.17 -14.01
C LEU A 385 -9.86 -4.89 -14.85
N GLN A 386 -10.37 -3.78 -14.28
CA GLN A 386 -10.29 -2.46 -14.89
C GLN A 386 -9.71 -1.43 -13.92
N GLY A 387 -8.63 -0.77 -14.34
CA GLY A 387 -8.02 0.33 -13.61
C GLY A 387 -8.41 1.69 -14.19
N HIS A 388 -8.82 2.63 -13.35
CA HIS A 388 -9.21 3.98 -13.77
C HIS A 388 -8.30 5.02 -13.13
N LEU A 389 -7.46 5.64 -13.94
CA LEU A 389 -6.58 6.73 -13.52
C LEU A 389 -7.27 8.06 -13.81
N TRP A 390 -7.25 8.97 -12.86
CA TRP A 390 -7.92 10.27 -12.95
C TRP A 390 -6.93 11.39 -12.74
N PHE A 391 -6.92 12.39 -13.61
CA PHE A 391 -6.09 13.58 -13.45
C PHE A 391 -6.84 14.84 -13.90
N VAL A 392 -6.35 16.02 -13.55
CA VAL A 392 -6.96 17.28 -13.98
C VAL A 392 -6.42 17.67 -15.36
N GLY A 393 -7.29 17.66 -16.37
CA GLY A 393 -6.94 17.95 -17.76
C GLY A 393 -7.95 17.39 -18.75
N PRO A 394 -7.80 17.65 -20.05
CA PRO A 394 -8.77 17.25 -21.08
C PRO A 394 -8.44 15.90 -21.74
N GLU A 395 -7.26 15.33 -21.48
CA GLU A 395 -6.77 14.17 -22.20
C GLU A 395 -7.39 12.87 -21.69
N GLU A 396 -7.63 11.95 -22.61
CA GLU A 396 -8.11 10.61 -22.32
C GLU A 396 -7.29 9.57 -23.09
N ARG A 397 -6.95 8.47 -22.41
CA ARG A 397 -6.20 7.37 -23.03
C ARG A 397 -6.73 6.03 -22.54
N PHE A 398 -6.59 5.04 -23.41
CA PHE A 398 -6.81 3.64 -23.08
C PHE A 398 -5.54 2.85 -23.39
N PHE A 399 -5.20 1.93 -22.51
CA PHE A 399 -4.09 1.01 -22.75
C PHE A 399 -4.28 -0.28 -21.93
N THR A 400 -3.56 -1.32 -22.32
CA THR A 400 -3.57 -2.61 -21.65
C THR A 400 -2.26 -2.83 -20.90
N TYR A 401 -2.33 -3.37 -19.69
CA TYR A 401 -1.15 -3.77 -18.92
C TYR A 401 -1.38 -5.14 -18.31
N ARG A 402 -0.50 -6.10 -18.60
CA ARG A 402 -0.60 -7.51 -18.16
C ARG A 402 -1.95 -8.17 -18.49
N GLY A 403 -2.56 -7.80 -19.61
CA GLY A 403 -3.86 -8.30 -20.05
C GLY A 403 -5.08 -7.64 -19.40
N ASN A 404 -4.87 -6.70 -18.47
CA ASN A 404 -5.94 -5.91 -17.85
C ASN A 404 -6.12 -4.56 -18.55
N ALA A 405 -7.34 -4.03 -18.54
CA ALA A 405 -7.69 -2.76 -19.15
C ALA A 405 -7.43 -1.59 -18.20
N PHE A 406 -6.80 -0.53 -18.70
CA PHE A 406 -6.56 0.71 -17.96
C PHE A 406 -7.03 1.91 -18.77
N PHE A 407 -7.72 2.82 -18.07
CA PHE A 407 -8.27 4.04 -18.64
C PHE A 407 -7.69 5.24 -17.90
N LEU A 408 -7.13 6.18 -18.64
CA LEU A 408 -6.73 7.48 -18.13
C LEU A 408 -7.82 8.49 -18.49
N HIS A 409 -8.44 9.07 -17.46
CA HIS A 409 -9.55 10.00 -17.57
C HIS A 409 -9.12 11.41 -17.16
N GLY A 410 -9.36 12.36 -18.05
CA GLY A 410 -9.20 13.78 -17.78
C GLY A 410 -10.42 14.37 -17.08
N ILE A 411 -10.18 15.13 -16.00
CA ILE A 411 -11.20 15.94 -15.32
C ILE A 411 -11.11 17.37 -15.83
N SER A 412 -12.14 17.77 -16.57
CA SER A 412 -12.35 19.14 -17.04
C SER A 412 -13.72 19.66 -16.59
N LEU A 413 -13.86 20.98 -16.47
CA LEU A 413 -15.16 21.61 -16.31
C LEU A 413 -15.96 21.40 -17.61
N GLY A 414 -16.95 20.50 -17.57
CA GLY A 414 -17.83 20.25 -18.71
C GLY A 414 -18.76 21.44 -18.98
N PRO A 415 -19.35 21.52 -20.20
CA PRO A 415 -20.34 22.55 -20.51
C PRO A 415 -21.54 22.46 -19.56
N LYS A 416 -22.15 23.61 -19.26
CA LYS A 416 -23.38 23.70 -18.46
C LYS A 416 -24.45 22.81 -19.12
N ILE A 417 -24.78 21.68 -18.50
CA ILE A 417 -25.85 20.80 -18.97
C ILE A 417 -27.16 21.53 -18.68
N ILE A 418 -27.70 22.20 -19.69
CA ILE A 418 -29.06 22.71 -19.66
C ILE A 418 -29.94 21.48 -19.67
N SER A 419 -30.57 21.17 -18.53
CA SER A 419 -31.63 20.17 -18.46
C SER A 419 -32.64 20.50 -19.57
N SER A 420 -32.69 19.66 -20.60
CA SER A 420 -33.75 19.73 -21.60
C SER A 420 -35.06 19.57 -20.84
N LYS A 421 -35.82 20.65 -20.71
CA LYS A 421 -37.22 20.57 -20.30
C LYS A 421 -37.88 19.48 -21.13
N ALA A 422 -38.52 18.53 -20.46
CA ALA A 422 -39.50 17.67 -21.10
C ALA A 422 -40.51 18.61 -21.81
N LEU A 423 -40.60 18.47 -23.12
CA LEU A 423 -41.70 18.99 -23.93
C LEU A 423 -42.74 17.89 -24.04
#